data_AF-A0A250XX00-F1
#
_entry.id   AF-A0A250XX00-F1
#
_cell.length_a   1.000
_cell.length_b   1.000
_cell.length_c   1.000
_cell.angle_alpha   90.00
_cell.angle_beta   90.00
_cell.angle_gamma   90.00
#
_symmetry.space_group_name_H-M   'P 1'
#
loop_
_entity.id
_entity.type
_entity.pdbx_description
1 polymer ?
#
loop_
_entity_poly.entity_id
_entity_poly.type
_entity_poly.pdbx_seq_one_letter_code
_entity_poly.pdbx_strand_id
1 'polypeptide(L)'
;METKLPPASTPTSPSSPGLSPVPPPDKVDGFSRRSLRRARPRRSHSSSQFRYQSNQQELTPLPLLKDVPASELHELLSRKLAQCGVMFDFLDCVADLKGKEVKRAALNELVECVGSTRGVLIEPVYPDIIRMISVNIFRTLPPSENPEFDPEEDEPNLEPSWPHLQLVYEFFLRFLESPDFQPSVAKRYVDQKFVLMLLELFDSEDPREREYLKTILHRVYGKFLGLRAYIRKQCNHIFLR
;
A
#
# COMPACT_ATOMS: atom_id res chain seq x y z
N MET A 1 20.05 103.41 13.04
CA MET A 1 19.92 103.76 14.47
C MET A 1 18.44 103.86 14.78
N GLU A 2 18.04 103.18 15.86
CA GLU A 2 16.80 103.34 16.65
C GLU A 2 15.45 102.95 15.99
N THR A 3 14.87 101.78 16.31
CA THR A 3 13.98 101.42 17.48
C THR A 3 12.61 102.13 17.40
N LYS A 4 11.44 101.52 17.62
CA LYS A 4 11.02 100.51 18.61
C LYS A 4 9.59 99.99 18.29
N LEU A 5 9.34 98.69 18.53
CA LEU A 5 8.05 97.95 18.57
C LEU A 5 7.13 98.40 19.75
N PRO A 6 5.92 97.83 20.08
CA PRO A 6 5.28 96.54 19.69
C PRO A 6 3.70 96.63 19.62
N PRO A 7 2.84 95.59 19.83
CA PRO A 7 3.09 94.15 19.99
C PRO A 7 2.17 93.15 19.22
N ALA A 8 2.64 91.90 19.29
CA ALA A 8 1.90 90.63 19.43
C ALA A 8 1.19 89.98 18.24
N SER A 9 1.92 89.01 17.70
CA SER A 9 1.57 87.80 16.96
C SER A 9 0.74 86.81 17.83
N THR A 10 -0.22 86.01 17.33
CA THR A 10 -0.15 84.77 16.53
C THR A 10 -1.57 84.10 16.62
N PRO A 11 -1.85 82.90 16.09
CA PRO A 11 -1.97 82.55 14.67
C PRO A 11 -3.28 81.75 14.37
N THR A 12 -3.35 81.32 13.12
CA THR A 12 -4.32 80.50 12.40
C THR A 12 -4.90 79.23 13.04
N SER A 13 -6.11 78.94 12.57
CA SER A 13 -7.08 77.85 12.77
C SER A 13 -6.55 76.42 12.97
N PRO A 14 -7.32 75.61 13.72
CA PRO A 14 -7.69 74.27 13.25
C PRO A 14 -9.21 74.02 13.38
N SER A 15 -9.83 73.56 12.30
CA SER A 15 -11.23 73.11 12.27
C SER A 15 -11.33 71.67 12.78
N SER A 16 -12.22 71.43 13.75
CA SER A 16 -12.64 70.11 14.21
C SER A 16 -14.16 69.92 13.99
N PRO A 17 -14.65 68.68 13.85
CA PRO A 17 -15.84 68.37 13.06
C PRO A 17 -17.13 68.25 13.90
N GLY A 18 -18.26 68.54 13.26
CA GLY A 18 -19.61 68.31 13.78
C GLY A 18 -20.44 67.44 12.82
N LEU A 19 -21.17 66.49 13.41
CA LEU A 19 -21.88 65.35 12.80
C LEU A 19 -23.27 65.68 12.24
N SER A 20 -23.67 64.99 11.15
CA SER A 20 -25.04 64.58 10.75
C SER A 20 -25.00 63.63 9.52
N PRO A 21 -26.01 62.77 9.26
CA PRO A 21 -25.83 61.32 9.06
C PRO A 21 -26.09 60.78 7.64
N VAL A 22 -25.42 59.68 7.25
CA VAL A 22 -25.81 58.76 6.13
C VAL A 22 -25.23 57.34 6.38
N PRO A 23 -25.74 56.28 5.72
CA PRO A 23 -26.25 55.02 6.30
C PRO A 23 -25.16 53.98 6.66
N PRO A 24 -25.47 52.87 7.37
CA PRO A 24 -24.45 51.90 7.77
C PRO A 24 -24.20 50.85 6.67
N PRO A 25 -22.94 50.59 6.27
CA PRO A 25 -22.54 49.31 5.71
C PRO A 25 -21.81 48.47 6.76
N ASP A 26 -22.26 47.23 6.88
CA ASP A 26 -21.61 46.03 7.40
C ASP A 26 -20.92 46.07 8.78
N LYS A 27 -21.58 45.40 9.74
CA LYS A 27 -20.96 44.93 10.97
C LYS A 27 -19.91 43.87 10.63
N VAL A 28 -18.66 44.21 10.87
CA VAL A 28 -17.58 43.25 11.12
C VAL A 28 -17.88 42.56 12.46
N ASP A 29 -18.46 41.37 12.42
CA ASP A 29 -18.35 40.41 13.53
C ASP A 29 -17.10 39.55 13.28
N GLY A 30 -16.00 39.98 13.89
CA GLY A 30 -14.85 39.14 14.12
C GLY A 30 -15.24 38.03 15.08
N PHE A 31 -15.55 36.85 14.53
CA PHE A 31 -15.35 35.50 15.06
C PHE A 31 -16.11 34.56 14.10
N SER A 32 -15.61 34.44 12.88
CA SER A 32 -15.94 33.26 12.07
C SER A 32 -15.32 32.06 12.80
N ARG A 33 -16.14 31.38 13.60
CA ARG A 33 -15.87 30.01 14.03
C ARG A 33 -15.59 29.24 12.75
N ARG A 34 -14.30 29.07 12.43
CA ARG A 34 -13.84 27.96 11.60
C ARG A 34 -14.49 26.75 12.26
N SER A 35 -15.52 26.25 11.61
CA SER A 35 -16.11 24.98 11.97
C SER A 35 -14.94 24.01 11.98
N LEU A 36 -14.47 23.66 13.18
CA LEU A 36 -13.74 22.44 13.43
C LEU A 36 -14.72 21.35 13.00
N ARG A 37 -14.75 21.08 11.70
CA ARG A 37 -15.27 19.84 11.18
C ARG A 37 -14.36 18.82 11.82
N ARG A 38 -14.82 18.27 12.95
CA ARG A 38 -14.35 17.04 13.52
C ARG A 38 -14.21 16.11 12.32
N ALA A 39 -12.98 15.83 11.90
CA ALA A 39 -12.73 14.81 10.92
C ALA A 39 -13.37 13.56 11.50
N ARG A 40 -14.52 13.17 10.94
CA ARG A 40 -15.07 11.85 11.24
C ARG A 40 -13.95 10.88 10.87
N PRO A 41 -13.64 9.88 11.70
CA PRO A 41 -12.72 8.83 11.26
C PRO A 41 -13.30 8.29 9.96
N ARG A 42 -12.58 8.56 8.85
CA ARG A 42 -12.95 8.09 7.53
C ARG A 42 -12.89 6.58 7.62
N ARG A 43 -14.04 5.93 7.51
CA ARG A 43 -14.10 4.48 7.30
C ARG A 43 -13.51 4.27 5.92
N SER A 44 -12.22 3.97 5.86
CA SER A 44 -11.58 3.41 4.69
C SER A 44 -12.45 2.22 4.27
N HIS A 45 -13.11 2.32 3.12
CA HIS A 45 -13.62 1.14 2.46
C HIS A 45 -12.40 0.41 1.92
N SER A 46 -11.65 -0.21 2.83
CA SER A 46 -10.58 -1.13 2.48
C SER A 46 -11.21 -2.23 1.65
N SER A 47 -10.55 -2.58 0.56
CA SER A 47 -10.97 -3.66 -0.33
C SER A 47 -10.82 -5.05 0.29
N SER A 48 -10.60 -5.13 1.60
CA SER A 48 -10.68 -6.32 2.43
C SER A 48 -12.11 -6.87 2.61
N GLN A 49 -13.07 -6.50 1.76
CA GLN A 49 -14.27 -7.34 1.54
C GLN A 49 -13.94 -8.59 0.70
N PHE A 50 -12.76 -9.17 0.89
CA PHE A 50 -12.53 -10.56 0.52
C PHE A 50 -13.11 -11.43 1.61
N ARG A 51 -13.80 -12.50 1.21
CA ARG A 51 -14.48 -13.47 2.08
C ARG A 51 -13.64 -13.79 3.31
N TYR A 52 -13.92 -13.13 4.42
CA TYR A 52 -13.60 -13.64 5.73
C TYR A 52 -14.38 -14.94 5.85
N GLN A 53 -13.76 -16.06 5.48
CA GLN A 53 -14.28 -17.37 5.79
C GLN A 53 -14.08 -17.52 7.28
N SER A 54 -15.11 -17.18 8.04
CA SER A 54 -15.22 -17.31 9.49
C SER A 54 -15.07 -18.74 10.02
N ASN A 55 -14.67 -19.70 9.18
CA ASN A 55 -14.19 -21.03 9.58
C ASN A 55 -12.68 -20.99 9.83
N GLN A 56 -12.20 -20.02 10.62
CA GLN A 56 -10.77 -19.97 10.98
C GLN A 56 -10.42 -21.19 11.82
N GLN A 57 -9.81 -22.17 11.16
CA GLN A 57 -9.03 -23.20 11.80
C GLN A 57 -7.90 -22.48 12.56
N GLU A 58 -7.91 -22.55 13.89
CA GLU A 58 -6.88 -21.92 14.72
C GLU A 58 -5.49 -22.34 14.19
N LEU A 59 -4.72 -21.39 13.65
CA LEU A 59 -3.42 -21.72 13.07
C LEU A 59 -2.48 -22.21 14.17
N THR A 60 -2.06 -23.47 14.07
CA THR A 60 -1.01 -24.04 14.91
C THR A 60 0.35 -23.88 14.24
N PRO A 61 1.41 -23.45 14.97
CA PRO A 61 2.77 -23.43 14.43
C PRO A 61 3.16 -24.81 13.89
N LEU A 62 3.67 -24.86 12.66
CA LEU A 62 4.26 -26.06 12.08
C LEU A 62 5.75 -26.16 12.45
N PRO A 63 6.35 -27.37 12.49
CA PRO A 63 7.78 -27.56 12.73
C PRO A 63 8.66 -26.70 11.81
N LEU A 64 9.90 -26.41 12.22
CA LEU A 64 10.82 -25.63 11.39
C LEU A 64 11.36 -26.49 10.23
N LEU A 65 11.47 -25.89 9.05
CA LEU A 65 12.02 -26.49 7.82
C LEU A 65 13.48 -26.93 8.01
N LYS A 66 14.25 -26.24 8.84
CA LYS A 66 15.66 -26.60 9.12
C LYS A 66 15.82 -27.80 10.05
N ASP A 67 14.78 -28.15 10.81
CA ASP A 67 14.83 -29.21 11.83
C ASP A 67 14.35 -30.57 11.29
N VAL A 68 13.82 -30.61 10.04
CA VAL A 68 13.29 -31.84 9.44
C VAL A 68 14.29 -32.48 8.46
N PRO A 69 14.26 -33.82 8.30
CA PRO A 69 15.07 -34.50 7.30
C PRO A 69 14.64 -34.09 5.87
N ALA A 70 15.58 -34.18 4.93
CA ALA A 70 15.35 -33.82 3.52
C ALA A 70 14.18 -34.58 2.86
N SER A 71 13.85 -35.78 3.35
CA SER A 71 12.71 -36.59 2.89
C SER A 71 11.35 -35.95 3.20
N GLU A 72 11.24 -35.20 4.30
CA GLU A 72 9.99 -34.58 4.77
C GLU A 72 9.90 -33.09 4.40
N LEU A 73 11.03 -32.49 3.98
CA LEU A 73 11.15 -31.06 3.71
C LEU A 73 10.09 -30.54 2.74
N HIS A 74 9.89 -31.22 1.61
CA HIS A 74 8.96 -30.77 0.57
C HIS A 74 7.49 -30.91 0.99
N GLU A 75 7.16 -31.93 1.77
CA GLU A 75 5.81 -32.09 2.33
C GLU A 75 5.52 -30.98 3.35
N LEU A 76 6.46 -30.71 4.26
CA LEU A 76 6.34 -29.63 5.23
C LEU A 76 6.27 -28.26 4.56
N LEU A 77 7.08 -28.03 3.53
CA LEU A 77 7.04 -26.82 2.71
C LEU A 77 5.64 -26.59 2.11
N SER A 78 5.06 -27.63 1.53
CA SER A 78 3.72 -27.58 0.93
C SER A 78 2.65 -27.25 2.00
N ARG A 79 2.75 -27.85 3.19
CA ARG A 79 1.87 -27.55 4.32
C ARG A 79 2.02 -26.11 4.82
N LYS A 80 3.25 -25.57 4.90
CA LYS A 80 3.50 -24.18 5.26
C LYS A 80 2.97 -23.21 4.21
N LEU A 81 3.15 -23.49 2.92
CA LEU A 81 2.58 -22.70 1.82
C LEU A 81 1.05 -22.64 1.91
N ALA A 82 0.40 -23.78 2.20
CA ALA A 82 -1.04 -23.83 2.42
C ALA A 82 -1.47 -23.01 3.65
N GLN A 83 -0.74 -23.13 4.76
CA GLN A 83 -0.98 -22.35 5.98
C GLN A 83 -0.88 -20.83 5.73
N CYS A 84 0.11 -20.40 4.95
CA CYS A 84 0.28 -19.00 4.55
C CYS A 84 -0.81 -18.48 3.59
N GLY A 85 -1.64 -19.36 3.04
CA GLY A 85 -2.83 -18.99 2.26
C GLY A 85 -4.01 -18.50 3.09
N VAL A 86 -3.99 -18.70 4.42
CA VAL A 86 -5.05 -18.20 5.31
C VAL A 86 -4.97 -16.68 5.45
N MET A 87 -6.07 -15.98 5.19
CA MET A 87 -6.14 -14.51 5.25
C MET A 87 -6.62 -14.05 6.63
N PHE A 88 -6.07 -12.94 7.09
CA PHE A 88 -6.44 -12.30 8.37
C PHE A 88 -6.98 -10.91 8.11
N ASP A 89 -7.94 -10.48 8.92
CA ASP A 89 -8.38 -9.10 8.94
C ASP A 89 -7.42 -8.25 9.79
N PHE A 90 -6.81 -7.25 9.18
CA PHE A 90 -5.91 -6.30 9.84
C PHE A 90 -6.61 -4.99 10.24
N LEU A 91 -7.89 -4.80 9.87
CA LEU A 91 -8.69 -3.69 10.37
C LEU A 91 -9.07 -3.88 11.84
N ASP A 92 -9.28 -5.13 12.26
CA ASP A 92 -9.28 -5.50 13.67
C ASP A 92 -7.86 -5.87 14.11
N CYS A 93 -7.17 -4.92 14.76
CA CYS A 93 -5.78 -5.11 15.18
C CYS A 93 -5.61 -6.05 16.38
N VAL A 94 -6.69 -6.41 17.09
CA VAL A 94 -6.64 -7.27 18.29
C VAL A 94 -7.17 -8.68 18.05
N ALA A 95 -7.92 -8.90 16.96
CA ALA A 95 -8.33 -10.23 16.53
C ALA A 95 -7.16 -11.08 16.02
N ASP A 96 -7.24 -12.38 16.27
CA ASP A 96 -6.39 -13.42 15.68
C ASP A 96 -4.87 -13.20 15.82
N LEU A 97 -4.42 -12.49 16.86
CA LEU A 97 -2.99 -12.15 17.07
C LEU A 97 -2.07 -13.36 16.97
N LYS A 98 -2.47 -14.48 17.57
CA LYS A 98 -1.73 -15.74 17.51
C LYS A 98 -1.62 -16.26 16.07
N GLY A 99 -2.73 -16.28 15.32
CA GLY A 99 -2.74 -16.73 13.92
C GLY A 99 -1.92 -15.81 13.02
N LYS A 100 -2.02 -14.49 13.23
CA LYS A 100 -1.22 -13.47 12.54
C LYS A 100 0.27 -13.69 12.76
N GLU A 101 0.69 -13.96 13.99
CA GLU A 101 2.10 -14.22 14.30
C GLU A 101 2.59 -15.55 13.72
N VAL A 102 1.78 -16.62 13.80
CA VAL A 102 2.11 -17.92 13.19
C VAL A 102 2.35 -17.77 11.68
N LYS A 103 1.45 -17.08 10.97
CA LYS A 103 1.62 -16.82 9.54
C LYS A 103 2.85 -15.94 9.26
N ARG A 104 3.10 -14.90 10.06
CA ARG A 104 4.27 -14.04 9.90
C ARG A 104 5.58 -14.83 10.05
N ALA A 105 5.68 -15.69 11.08
CA ALA A 105 6.84 -16.54 11.31
C ALA A 105 7.05 -17.54 10.16
N ALA A 106 5.97 -18.20 9.71
CA ALA A 106 6.02 -19.14 8.59
C ALA A 106 6.46 -18.46 7.28
N LEU A 107 5.95 -17.25 6.99
CA LEU A 107 6.37 -16.48 5.80
C LEU A 107 7.85 -16.10 5.84
N ASN A 108 8.37 -15.66 7.00
CA ASN A 108 9.80 -15.35 7.15
C ASN A 108 10.67 -16.58 6.86
N GLU A 109 10.28 -17.73 7.39
CA GLU A 109 11.00 -18.98 7.17
C GLU A 109 10.97 -19.40 5.69
N LEU A 110 9.85 -19.20 5.00
CA LEU A 110 9.74 -19.47 3.56
C LEU A 110 10.67 -18.56 2.74
N VAL A 111 10.79 -17.29 3.11
CA VAL A 111 11.73 -16.34 2.48
C VAL A 111 13.17 -16.83 2.62
N GLU A 112 13.57 -17.21 3.84
CA GLU A 112 14.91 -17.74 4.11
C GLU A 112 15.16 -19.06 3.35
N CYS A 113 14.19 -19.98 3.38
CA CYS A 113 14.31 -21.28 2.74
C CYS A 113 14.57 -21.16 1.23
N VAL A 114 13.76 -20.36 0.51
CA VAL A 114 13.91 -20.18 -0.94
C VAL A 114 15.14 -19.33 -1.30
N GLY A 115 15.55 -18.41 -0.43
CA GLY A 115 16.72 -17.55 -0.65
C GLY A 115 18.07 -18.24 -0.39
N SER A 116 18.12 -19.21 0.53
CA SER A 116 19.38 -19.76 1.04
C SER A 116 19.54 -21.28 0.82
N THR A 117 18.46 -22.02 0.58
CA THR A 117 18.52 -23.48 0.46
C THR A 117 18.48 -23.92 -1.00
N ARG A 118 19.52 -24.65 -1.44
CA ARG A 118 19.61 -25.24 -2.79
C ARG A 118 18.65 -26.42 -2.94
N GLY A 119 18.10 -26.61 -4.14
CA GLY A 119 17.33 -27.79 -4.51
C GLY A 119 15.90 -27.84 -3.98
N VAL A 120 15.41 -26.77 -3.32
CA VAL A 120 14.04 -26.69 -2.80
C VAL A 120 13.00 -26.49 -3.90
N LEU A 121 13.38 -25.84 -5.01
CA LEU A 121 12.46 -25.50 -6.11
C LEU A 121 12.32 -26.64 -7.12
N ILE A 122 11.67 -27.72 -6.72
CA ILE A 122 11.28 -28.83 -7.59
C ILE A 122 9.91 -28.58 -8.26
N GLU A 123 9.64 -29.22 -9.41
CA GLU A 123 8.42 -28.96 -10.20
C GLU A 123 7.10 -29.03 -9.41
N PRO A 124 6.88 -30.02 -8.51
CA PRO A 124 5.63 -30.13 -7.75
C PRO A 124 5.34 -28.94 -6.83
N VAL A 125 6.36 -28.17 -6.43
CA VAL A 125 6.22 -27.06 -5.48
C VAL A 125 5.75 -25.76 -6.15
N TYR A 126 6.03 -25.57 -7.44
CA TYR A 126 5.63 -24.38 -8.21
C TYR A 126 4.13 -24.02 -8.09
N PRO A 127 3.18 -24.95 -8.30
CA PRO A 127 1.76 -24.62 -8.16
C PRO A 127 1.40 -24.14 -6.75
N ASP A 128 2.03 -24.68 -5.71
CA ASP A 128 1.75 -24.30 -4.32
C ASP A 128 2.28 -22.91 -4.00
N ILE A 129 3.49 -22.61 -4.45
CA ILE A 129 4.10 -21.27 -4.37
C ILE A 129 3.23 -20.23 -5.07
N ILE A 130 2.88 -20.48 -6.34
CA ILE A 130 2.09 -19.52 -7.12
C ILE A 130 0.71 -19.32 -6.51
N ARG A 131 0.06 -20.40 -6.05
CA ARG A 131 -1.25 -20.30 -5.37
C ARG A 131 -1.17 -19.47 -4.09
N MET A 132 -0.16 -19.70 -3.25
CA MET A 132 0.05 -18.94 -2.01
C MET A 132 0.27 -17.46 -2.31
N ILE A 133 1.09 -17.13 -3.32
CA ILE A 133 1.29 -15.74 -3.76
C ILE A 133 -0.04 -15.15 -4.24
N SER A 134 -0.72 -15.82 -5.18
CA SER A 134 -1.95 -15.34 -5.80
C SER A 134 -3.06 -15.06 -4.80
N VAL A 135 -3.30 -15.95 -3.83
CA VAL A 135 -4.38 -15.76 -2.83
C VAL A 135 -4.10 -14.58 -1.89
N ASN A 136 -2.82 -14.24 -1.69
CA ASN A 136 -2.43 -13.14 -0.81
C ASN A 136 -2.39 -11.79 -1.53
N ILE A 137 -1.82 -11.70 -2.73
CA ILE A 137 -1.58 -10.41 -3.39
C ILE A 137 -2.75 -9.95 -4.28
N PHE A 138 -3.43 -10.88 -4.95
CA PHE A 138 -4.44 -10.52 -5.94
C PHE A 138 -5.77 -10.21 -5.27
N ARG A 139 -6.07 -8.92 -5.23
CA ARG A 139 -7.29 -8.36 -4.67
C ARG A 139 -7.77 -7.21 -5.53
N THR A 140 -9.06 -6.93 -5.48
CA THR A 140 -9.58 -5.67 -6.00
C THR A 140 -9.00 -4.55 -5.14
N LEU A 141 -8.50 -3.48 -5.74
CA LEU A 141 -8.08 -2.30 -4.98
C LEU A 141 -9.31 -1.45 -4.64
N PRO A 142 -9.31 -0.74 -3.49
CA PRO A 142 -10.41 0.16 -3.19
C PRO A 142 -10.51 1.22 -4.29
N PRO A 143 -11.72 1.63 -4.71
CA PRO A 143 -11.85 2.71 -5.68
C PRO A 143 -11.15 3.96 -5.12
N SER A 144 -10.37 4.64 -5.96
CA SER A 144 -9.82 5.94 -5.58
C SER A 144 -10.97 6.89 -5.26
N GLU A 145 -11.13 7.23 -3.98
CA GLU A 145 -12.22 8.09 -3.51
C GLU A 145 -11.94 9.58 -3.79
N ASN A 146 -10.72 9.93 -4.23
CA ASN A 146 -10.29 11.29 -4.49
C ASN A 146 -9.83 11.49 -5.94
N PRO A 147 -10.69 11.99 -6.85
CA PRO A 147 -10.31 12.32 -8.22
C PRO A 147 -9.26 13.43 -8.34
N GLU A 148 -9.08 14.22 -7.26
CA GLU A 148 -8.10 15.31 -7.15
C GLU A 148 -6.88 14.88 -6.32
N PHE A 149 -6.64 13.58 -6.15
CA PHE A 149 -5.50 13.09 -5.37
C PHE A 149 -4.20 13.68 -5.90
N ASP A 150 -3.51 14.45 -5.06
CA ASP A 150 -2.20 15.00 -5.37
C ASP A 150 -1.14 14.09 -4.73
N PRO A 151 -0.34 13.34 -5.52
CA PRO A 151 0.71 12.48 -5.01
C PRO A 151 1.81 13.21 -4.21
N GLU A 152 1.93 14.53 -4.35
CA GLU A 152 2.89 15.36 -3.61
C GLU A 152 2.31 15.90 -2.30
N GLU A 153 1.00 16.13 -2.20
CA GLU A 153 0.36 16.75 -1.03
C GLU A 153 -0.45 15.78 -0.16
N ASP A 154 -1.04 14.72 -0.73
CA ASP A 154 -1.94 13.81 -0.02
C ASP A 154 -1.20 12.65 0.66
N GLU A 155 -1.64 12.30 1.89
CA GLU A 155 -1.13 11.13 2.60
C GLU A 155 -1.58 9.83 1.89
N PRO A 156 -0.64 8.92 1.54
CA PRO A 156 -0.99 7.70 0.84
C PRO A 156 -1.78 6.76 1.74
N ASN A 157 -2.81 6.12 1.19
CA ASN A 157 -3.53 5.06 1.90
C ASN A 157 -2.64 3.81 2.03
N LEU A 158 -2.14 3.55 3.24
CA LEU A 158 -1.28 2.41 3.54
C LEU A 158 -2.10 1.14 3.74
N GLU A 159 -1.64 0.04 3.16
CA GLU A 159 -2.30 -1.26 3.28
C GLU A 159 -2.18 -1.83 4.72
N PRO A 160 -3.29 -2.06 5.45
CA PRO A 160 -3.24 -2.57 6.81
C PRO A 160 -2.59 -3.97 6.93
N SER A 161 -2.73 -4.80 5.89
CA SER A 161 -2.19 -6.16 5.85
C SER A 161 -0.69 -6.22 5.52
N TRP A 162 -0.02 -5.06 5.45
CA TRP A 162 1.39 -4.94 5.07
C TRP A 162 2.35 -5.87 5.84
N PRO A 163 2.20 -6.13 7.16
CA PRO A 163 3.10 -7.04 7.87
C PRO A 163 3.16 -8.46 7.28
N HIS A 164 2.09 -8.91 6.61
CA HIS A 164 2.10 -10.17 5.87
C HIS A 164 2.44 -9.95 4.39
N LEU A 165 1.87 -8.92 3.76
CA LEU A 165 2.05 -8.70 2.32
C LEU A 165 3.50 -8.39 1.96
N GLN A 166 4.23 -7.65 2.78
CA GLN A 166 5.65 -7.40 2.59
C GLN A 166 6.42 -8.72 2.44
N LEU A 167 6.17 -9.69 3.31
CA LEU A 167 6.84 -10.99 3.29
C LEU A 167 6.42 -11.84 2.09
N VAL A 168 5.17 -11.75 1.65
CA VAL A 168 4.70 -12.44 0.43
C VAL A 168 5.39 -11.86 -0.81
N TYR A 169 5.51 -10.54 -0.90
CA TYR A 169 6.23 -9.88 -1.99
C TYR A 169 7.72 -10.18 -1.99
N GLU A 170 8.34 -10.16 -0.81
CA GLU A 170 9.74 -10.56 -0.65
C GLU A 170 9.96 -12.02 -1.04
N PHE A 171 9.10 -12.93 -0.58
CA PHE A 171 9.11 -14.33 -0.96
C PHE A 171 8.98 -14.51 -2.47
N PHE A 172 8.04 -13.80 -3.12
CA PHE A 172 7.87 -13.88 -4.56
C PHE A 172 9.13 -13.39 -5.30
N LEU A 173 9.73 -12.30 -4.84
CA LEU A 173 10.97 -11.79 -5.43
C LEU A 173 12.12 -12.79 -5.28
N ARG A 174 12.33 -13.36 -4.08
CA ARG A 174 13.35 -14.41 -3.84
C ARG A 174 13.11 -15.65 -4.69
N PHE A 175 11.86 -16.09 -4.82
CA PHE A 175 11.49 -17.20 -5.69
C PHE A 175 11.87 -16.94 -7.15
N LEU A 176 11.58 -15.75 -7.68
CA LEU A 176 11.96 -15.38 -9.04
C LEU A 176 13.47 -15.25 -9.20
N GLU A 177 14.18 -14.74 -8.20
CA GLU A 177 15.64 -14.51 -8.24
C GLU A 177 16.47 -15.74 -7.91
N SER A 178 15.85 -16.80 -7.38
CA SER A 178 16.54 -18.04 -7.04
C SER A 178 17.30 -18.60 -8.25
N PRO A 179 18.56 -19.03 -8.07
CA PRO A 179 19.33 -19.66 -9.14
C PRO A 179 18.72 -20.98 -9.61
N ASP A 180 17.90 -21.62 -8.76
CA ASP A 180 17.25 -22.89 -9.05
C ASP A 180 15.86 -22.68 -9.71
N PHE A 181 15.46 -21.43 -9.97
CA PHE A 181 14.20 -21.10 -10.63
C PHE A 181 14.20 -21.55 -12.09
N GLN A 182 13.14 -22.25 -12.50
CA GLN A 182 12.97 -22.82 -13.84
C GLN A 182 11.81 -22.13 -14.59
N PRO A 183 12.09 -21.18 -15.51
CA PRO A 183 11.04 -20.49 -16.28
C PRO A 183 10.17 -21.44 -17.11
N SER A 184 10.73 -22.57 -17.57
CA SER A 184 10.05 -23.60 -18.35
C SER A 184 8.91 -24.28 -17.60
N VAL A 185 9.03 -24.40 -16.27
CA VAL A 185 8.01 -24.97 -15.38
C VAL A 185 7.04 -23.87 -14.96
N ALA A 186 7.57 -22.73 -14.51
CA ALA A 186 6.77 -21.61 -14.01
C ALA A 186 5.78 -21.03 -15.04
N LYS A 187 6.13 -21.05 -16.34
CA LYS A 187 5.27 -20.51 -17.41
C LYS A 187 3.91 -21.20 -17.53
N ARG A 188 3.72 -22.37 -16.91
CA ARG A 188 2.41 -23.07 -16.84
C ARG A 188 1.44 -22.38 -15.88
N TYR A 189 1.95 -21.55 -14.97
CA TYR A 189 1.19 -20.90 -13.90
C TYR A 189 1.28 -19.37 -13.96
N VAL A 190 2.40 -18.83 -14.45
CA VAL A 190 2.58 -17.40 -14.75
C VAL A 190 2.18 -17.17 -16.20
N ASP A 191 0.88 -17.02 -16.42
CA ASP A 191 0.28 -16.80 -17.74
C ASP A 191 -0.15 -15.33 -17.95
N GLN A 192 -0.86 -15.06 -19.05
CA GLN A 192 -1.37 -13.72 -19.34
C GLN A 192 -2.37 -13.22 -18.28
N LYS A 193 -3.15 -14.12 -17.67
CA LYS A 193 -4.11 -13.79 -16.63
C LYS A 193 -3.37 -13.38 -15.35
N PHE A 194 -2.37 -14.14 -14.95
CA PHE A 194 -1.51 -13.79 -13.81
C PHE A 194 -0.88 -12.40 -14.00
N VAL A 195 -0.34 -12.13 -15.20
CA VAL A 195 0.27 -10.82 -15.52
C VAL A 195 -0.75 -9.70 -15.49
N LEU A 196 -1.97 -9.91 -16.01
CA LEU A 196 -3.02 -8.90 -15.96
C LEU A 196 -3.37 -8.53 -14.51
N MET A 197 -3.61 -9.54 -13.67
CA MET A 197 -3.92 -9.34 -12.25
C MET A 197 -2.76 -8.69 -11.49
N LEU A 198 -1.50 -8.95 -11.88
CA LEU A 198 -0.34 -8.27 -11.32
C LEU A 198 -0.27 -6.79 -11.73
N LEU A 199 -0.63 -6.48 -12.99
CA LEU A 199 -0.64 -5.12 -13.49
C LEU A 199 -1.75 -4.27 -12.87
N GLU A 200 -2.92 -4.85 -12.59
CA GLU A 200 -4.02 -4.17 -11.89
C GLU A 200 -3.62 -3.66 -10.50
N LEU A 201 -2.63 -4.30 -9.84
CA LEU A 201 -2.15 -3.87 -8.53
C LEU A 201 -1.28 -2.60 -8.58
N PHE A 202 -0.84 -2.14 -9.76
CA PHE A 202 -0.06 -0.90 -9.87
C PHE A 202 -0.86 0.36 -9.50
N ASP A 203 -2.19 0.27 -9.49
CA ASP A 203 -3.09 1.33 -9.00
C ASP A 203 -3.10 1.44 -7.46
N SER A 204 -2.31 0.61 -6.74
CA SER A 204 -2.21 0.69 -5.27
C SER A 204 -1.67 2.04 -4.84
N GLU A 205 -2.34 2.69 -3.88
CA GLU A 205 -1.88 3.95 -3.27
C GLU A 205 -0.63 3.77 -2.38
N ASP A 206 -0.35 2.54 -1.92
CA ASP A 206 0.80 2.25 -1.07
C ASP A 206 2.11 2.25 -1.90
N PRO A 207 3.03 3.21 -1.71
CA PRO A 207 4.26 3.30 -2.49
C PRO A 207 5.17 2.09 -2.28
N ARG A 208 5.08 1.41 -1.13
CA ARG A 208 5.89 0.24 -0.82
C ARG A 208 5.47 -0.94 -1.70
N GLU A 209 4.16 -1.11 -1.90
CA GLU A 209 3.61 -2.15 -2.78
C GLU A 209 4.04 -1.91 -4.23
N ARG A 210 3.93 -0.67 -4.72
CA ARG A 210 4.34 -0.31 -6.08
C ARG A 210 5.81 -0.61 -6.37
N GLU A 211 6.70 -0.42 -5.40
CA GLU A 211 8.14 -0.71 -5.60
C GLU A 211 8.42 -2.22 -5.75
N TYR A 212 7.75 -3.06 -4.98
CA TYR A 212 7.81 -4.51 -5.16
C TYR A 212 7.23 -4.94 -6.50
N LEU A 213 6.05 -4.42 -6.86
CA LEU A 213 5.39 -4.72 -8.14
C LEU A 213 6.28 -4.34 -9.33
N LYS A 214 6.90 -3.16 -9.31
CA LYS A 214 7.87 -2.71 -10.32
C LYS A 214 9.00 -3.72 -10.51
N THR A 215 9.60 -4.15 -9.40
CA THR A 215 10.73 -5.07 -9.40
C THR A 215 10.31 -6.47 -9.88
N ILE A 216 9.19 -6.98 -9.38
CA ILE A 216 8.63 -8.29 -9.75
C ILE A 216 8.26 -8.32 -11.24
N LEU A 217 7.55 -7.29 -11.73
CA LEU A 217 7.19 -7.18 -13.15
C LEU A 217 8.43 -7.17 -14.03
N HIS A 218 9.49 -6.45 -13.62
CA HIS A 218 10.77 -6.44 -14.33
C HIS A 218 11.40 -7.84 -14.39
N ARG A 219 11.41 -8.60 -13.28
CA ARG A 219 11.91 -9.99 -13.26
C ARG A 219 11.06 -10.92 -14.15
N VAL A 220 9.73 -10.79 -14.10
CA VAL A 220 8.81 -11.54 -14.97
C VAL A 220 9.07 -11.22 -16.45
N TYR A 221 9.17 -9.94 -16.81
CA TYR A 221 9.48 -9.51 -18.17
C TYR A 221 10.84 -10.05 -18.67
N GLY A 222 11.84 -10.08 -17.79
CA GLY A 222 13.16 -10.64 -18.07
C GLY A 222 13.12 -12.13 -18.38
N LYS A 223 12.45 -12.92 -17.53
CA LYS A 223 12.45 -14.39 -17.55
C LYS A 223 11.46 -15.01 -18.53
N PHE A 224 10.33 -14.35 -18.80
CA PHE A 224 9.25 -14.91 -19.63
C PHE A 224 9.16 -14.20 -20.99
N LEU A 225 10.00 -14.64 -21.93
CA LEU A 225 10.05 -14.06 -23.28
C LEU A 225 8.68 -14.03 -23.98
N GLY A 226 7.88 -15.09 -23.82
CA GLY A 226 6.54 -15.21 -24.42
C GLY A 226 5.51 -14.21 -23.89
N LEU A 227 5.75 -13.60 -22.72
CA LEU A 227 4.83 -12.63 -22.11
C LEU A 227 5.20 -11.17 -22.45
N ARG A 228 6.39 -10.92 -23.00
CA ARG A 228 6.89 -9.54 -23.22
C ARG A 228 5.97 -8.69 -24.10
N ALA A 229 5.48 -9.25 -25.20
CA ALA A 229 4.57 -8.53 -26.10
C ALA A 229 3.24 -8.20 -25.40
N TYR A 230 2.71 -9.13 -24.62
CA TYR A 230 1.51 -8.94 -23.84
C TYR A 230 1.68 -7.86 -22.76
N ILE A 231 2.77 -7.93 -21.97
CA ILE A 231 3.09 -6.93 -20.93
C ILE A 231 3.15 -5.52 -21.54
N ARG A 232 3.90 -5.33 -22.63
CA ARG A 232 3.98 -4.01 -23.30
C ARG A 232 2.62 -3.49 -23.75
N LYS A 233 1.79 -4.38 -24.33
CA LYS A 233 0.44 -4.01 -24.77
C LYS A 233 -0.43 -3.57 -23.60
N GLN A 234 -0.38 -4.30 -22.48
CA GLN A 234 -1.18 -3.97 -21.28
C GLN A 234 -0.69 -2.71 -20.59
N CYS A 235 0.63 -2.52 -20.44
CA CYS A 235 1.18 -1.27 -19.91
C CYS A 235 0.72 -0.07 -20.76
N ASN A 236 0.81 -0.15 -22.08
CA ASN A 236 0.32 0.93 -22.95
C ASN A 236 -1.18 1.20 -22.76
N HIS A 237 -2.00 0.16 -22.57
CA HIS A 237 -3.42 0.33 -22.33
C HIS A 237 -3.69 1.04 -20.99
N ILE A 238 -2.93 0.69 -19.95
CA ILE A 238 -3.04 1.31 -18.62
C ILE A 238 -2.56 2.77 -18.65
N PHE A 239 -1.45 3.08 -19.34
CA PHE A 239 -0.94 4.45 -19.46
C PHE A 239 -1.78 5.37 -20.36
N LEU A 240 -2.58 4.80 -21.27
CA LEU A 240 -3.47 5.55 -22.18
C LEU A 240 -4.92 5.64 -21.67
N ARG A 241 -5.22 5.01 -20.54
CA ARG A 241 -6.51 5.10 -19.86
C ARG A 241 -6.60 6.41 -19.08
#